data_AF-A0A4S4KCL5-F1
#
_entry.id   AF-A0A4S4KCL5-F1
#
_cell.length_a   1.000
_cell.length_b   1.000
_cell.length_c   1.000
_cell.angle_alpha   90.00
_cell.angle_beta   90.00
_cell.angle_gamma   90.00
#
_symmetry.space_group_name_H-M   'P 1'
#
loop_
_entity.id
_entity.type
_entity.pdbx_description
1 polymer ?
#
loop_
_entity_poly.entity_id
_entity_poly.type
_entity_poly.pdbx_seq_one_letter_code
_entity_poly.pdbx_strand_id
1 'polypeptide(L)'
;MQSITGYHPDVETLPQLLDWLNELDRGWLAVLRSQAWDSDMHTGTTNAAPDQTIASMSQTERTRLRSLLISGTGSLEEWLLRLDAPAGQSYEFILESLGLQQAFDELFTGTLAEMGSLDGSMNVPQGMVGTC
;
A
#
# COMPACT_ATOMS: atom_id res chain seq x y z
N MET A 1 -0.26 -12.89 15.13
CA MET A 1 -0.19 -13.90 14.04
C MET A 1 0.73 -13.31 12.99
N GLN A 2 1.97 -13.78 12.88
CA GLN A 2 2.89 -13.31 11.84
C GLN A 2 2.72 -14.22 10.62
N SER A 3 2.26 -13.66 9.49
CA SER A 3 2.04 -14.42 8.26
C SER A 3 3.34 -14.78 7.52
N ILE A 4 4.48 -14.22 7.97
CA ILE A 4 5.82 -14.44 7.41
C ILE A 4 6.59 -15.41 8.31
N THR A 5 6.05 -16.61 8.52
CA THR A 5 6.73 -17.65 9.29
C THR A 5 7.58 -18.51 8.37
N GLY A 6 8.88 -18.63 8.68
CA GLY A 6 9.82 -19.49 7.94
C GLY A 6 10.59 -18.81 6.79
N TYR A 7 10.21 -17.59 6.39
CA TYR A 7 11.00 -16.79 5.44
C TYR A 7 11.87 -15.80 6.22
N HIS A 8 13.19 -15.92 6.07
CA HIS A 8 14.13 -14.94 6.59
C HIS A 8 14.27 -13.77 5.60
N PRO A 9 14.30 -12.52 6.08
CA PRO A 9 14.63 -11.39 5.22
C PRO A 9 16.07 -11.55 4.73
N ASP A 10 16.24 -11.41 3.43
CA ASP A 10 17.52 -11.53 2.77
C ASP A 10 17.75 -10.31 1.89
N VAL A 11 18.98 -9.80 1.93
CA VAL A 11 19.40 -8.56 1.29
C VAL A 11 19.30 -8.67 -0.23
N GLU A 12 19.50 -9.87 -0.78
CA GLU A 12 19.47 -10.10 -2.24
C GLU A 12 18.04 -10.10 -2.80
N THR A 13 17.05 -10.53 -2.01
CA THR A 13 15.65 -10.66 -2.45
C THR A 13 14.77 -9.46 -2.08
N LEU A 14 15.25 -8.61 -1.16
CA LEU A 14 14.54 -7.43 -0.69
C LEU A 14 14.18 -6.42 -1.79
N PRO A 15 15.06 -6.10 -2.77
CA PRO A 15 14.69 -5.23 -3.89
C PRO A 15 13.47 -5.77 -4.67
N GLN A 16 13.48 -7.07 -4.97
CA GLN A 16 12.40 -7.71 -5.72
C GLN A 16 11.07 -7.68 -4.96
N LEU A 17 11.12 -7.85 -3.64
CA LEU A 17 9.94 -7.73 -2.79
C LEU A 17 9.36 -6.30 -2.82
N LEU A 18 10.21 -5.28 -2.72
CA LEU A 18 9.75 -3.88 -2.76
C LEU A 18 9.18 -3.50 -4.12
N ASP A 19 9.79 -3.95 -5.21
CA ASP A 19 9.24 -3.76 -6.55
C ASP A 19 7.86 -4.40 -6.69
N TRP A 20 7.68 -5.61 -6.17
CA TRP A 20 6.38 -6.28 -6.17
C TRP A 20 5.34 -5.55 -5.28
N LEU A 21 5.74 -5.03 -4.12
CA LEU A 21 4.84 -4.25 -3.26
C LEU A 21 4.43 -2.92 -3.90
N ASN A 22 5.33 -2.28 -4.65
CA ASN A 22 5.03 -1.09 -5.43
C ASN A 22 4.05 -1.39 -6.57
N GLU A 23 4.20 -2.54 -7.25
CA GLU A 23 3.22 -3.00 -8.23
C GLU A 23 1.84 -3.26 -7.58
N LEU A 24 1.83 -3.86 -6.40
CA LEU A 24 0.61 -4.07 -5.63
C LEU A 24 -0.08 -2.74 -5.26
N ASP A 25 0.68 -1.71 -4.88
CA ASP A 25 0.14 -0.35 -4.64
C ASP A 25 -0.52 0.22 -5.90
N ARG A 26 0.12 0.09 -7.06
CA ARG A 26 -0.45 0.52 -8.35
C ARG A 26 -1.72 -0.24 -8.71
N GLY A 27 -1.76 -1.54 -8.41
CA GLY A 27 -2.95 -2.37 -8.59
C GLY A 27 -4.12 -1.87 -7.74
N TRP A 28 -3.89 -1.60 -6.46
CA TRP A 28 -4.91 -1.03 -5.58
C TRP A 28 -5.38 0.36 -6.02
N LEU A 29 -4.47 1.21 -6.49
CA LEU A 29 -4.82 2.49 -7.10
C LEU A 29 -5.75 2.33 -8.31
N ALA A 30 -5.46 1.39 -9.19
CA ALA A 30 -6.30 1.10 -10.35
C ALA A 30 -7.72 0.66 -9.92
N VAL A 31 -7.81 -0.21 -8.90
CA VAL A 31 -9.10 -0.66 -8.33
C VAL A 31 -9.86 0.52 -7.71
N LEU A 32 -9.21 1.34 -6.88
CA LEU A 32 -9.84 2.49 -6.23
C LEU A 32 -10.37 3.51 -7.25
N ARG A 33 -9.68 3.66 -8.38
CA ARG A 33 -10.05 4.56 -9.48
C ARG A 33 -10.99 3.92 -10.51
N SER A 34 -11.37 2.66 -10.32
CA SER A 34 -12.19 1.91 -11.29
C SER A 34 -11.58 1.92 -12.70
N GLN A 35 -10.24 1.81 -12.77
CA GLN A 35 -9.47 1.75 -14.02
C GLN A 35 -9.27 0.30 -14.46
N ALA A 36 -9.11 0.09 -15.76
CA ALA A 36 -8.63 -1.20 -16.27
C ALA A 36 -7.15 -1.37 -15.92
N TRP A 37 -6.74 -2.59 -15.60
CA TRP A 37 -5.35 -2.93 -15.36
C TRP A 37 -4.64 -3.26 -16.66
N ASP A 38 -3.55 -2.54 -16.96
CA ASP A 38 -2.63 -2.87 -18.03
C ASP A 38 -1.53 -3.79 -17.47
N SER A 39 -1.50 -5.04 -17.94
CA SER A 39 -0.53 -6.05 -17.49
C SER A 39 0.88 -5.84 -18.03
N ASP A 40 1.04 -5.10 -19.14
CA ASP A 40 2.35 -4.85 -19.72
C ASP A 40 3.00 -3.65 -19.03
N MET A 41 2.23 -2.59 -18.80
CA MET A 41 2.72 -1.37 -18.14
C MET A 41 2.60 -1.40 -16.61
N HIS A 42 1.93 -2.40 -16.04
CA HIS A 42 1.69 -2.56 -14.61
C HIS A 42 1.09 -1.30 -13.98
N THR A 43 0.07 -0.75 -14.63
CA THR A 43 -0.58 0.51 -14.24
C THR A 43 -2.07 0.52 -14.57
N GLY A 44 -2.81 1.39 -13.88
CA GLY A 44 -4.21 1.66 -14.20
C GLY A 44 -4.33 2.56 -15.43
N THR A 45 -5.06 2.10 -16.44
CA THR A 45 -5.38 2.90 -17.63
C THR A 45 -6.79 3.44 -17.54
N THR A 46 -6.94 4.75 -17.74
CA THR A 46 -8.26 5.37 -17.89
C THR A 46 -8.85 4.95 -19.24
N ASN A 47 -9.85 4.08 -19.21
CA ASN A 47 -10.63 3.80 -20.41
C ASN A 47 -11.31 5.10 -20.88
N ALA A 48 -11.23 5.40 -22.18
CA ALA A 48 -11.81 6.62 -22.77
C ALA A 48 -13.35 6.71 -22.60
N ALA A 49 -13.99 5.62 -22.20
CA ALA A 49 -15.38 5.59 -21.76
C ALA A 49 -15.43 5.02 -20.34
N PRO A 50 -16.11 5.68 -19.38
CA PRO A 50 -16.34 5.10 -18.07
C PRO A 50 -17.17 3.83 -18.26
N ASP A 51 -16.58 2.67 -18.00
CA ASP A 51 -17.33 1.43 -17.93
C ASP A 51 -18.15 1.46 -16.64
N GLN A 52 -19.41 1.88 -16.78
CA GLN A 52 -20.36 2.03 -15.67
C GLN A 52 -20.66 0.71 -14.93
N THR A 53 -20.07 -0.40 -15.38
CA THR A 53 -20.20 -1.72 -14.75
C THR A 53 -19.21 -1.95 -13.60
N ILE A 54 -18.14 -1.15 -13.50
CA ILE A 54 -17.17 -1.27 -12.39
C ILE A 54 -17.74 -0.53 -11.17
N ALA A 55 -18.25 -1.29 -10.21
CA ALA A 55 -18.75 -0.75 -8.95
C ALA A 55 -17.61 -0.07 -8.18
N SER A 56 -17.83 1.19 -7.78
CA SER A 56 -16.87 1.91 -6.94
C SER A 56 -16.84 1.30 -5.54
N MET A 57 -15.64 1.17 -4.97
CA MET A 57 -15.47 0.61 -3.63
C MET A 57 -16.21 1.43 -2.58
N SER A 58 -16.97 0.74 -1.73
CA SER A 58 -17.67 1.32 -0.59
C SER A 58 -16.72 1.86 0.48
N GLN A 59 -17.22 2.76 1.33
CA GLN A 59 -16.44 3.31 2.44
C GLN A 59 -15.95 2.21 3.39
N THR A 60 -16.76 1.18 3.65
CA THR A 60 -16.35 0.06 4.51
C THR A 60 -15.21 -0.74 3.91
N GLU A 61 -15.22 -0.99 2.60
CA GLU A 61 -14.12 -1.68 1.92
C GLU A 61 -12.83 -0.87 1.94
N ARG A 62 -12.93 0.45 1.72
CA ARG A 62 -11.79 1.38 1.86
C ARG A 62 -11.22 1.37 3.28
N THR A 63 -12.07 1.42 4.32
CA THR A 63 -11.62 1.32 5.71
C THR A 63 -10.94 -0.02 6.00
N ARG A 64 -11.48 -1.14 5.50
CA ARG A 64 -10.85 -2.46 5.66
C ARG A 64 -9.49 -2.54 4.98
N LEU A 65 -9.39 -2.07 3.73
CA LEU A 65 -8.13 -2.03 2.98
C LEU A 65 -7.08 -1.21 3.74
N ARG A 66 -7.46 -0.03 4.23
CA ARG A 66 -6.58 0.81 5.06
C ARG A 66 -6.02 0.06 6.26
N SER A 67 -6.88 -0.59 7.05
CA SER A 67 -6.42 -1.34 8.24
C SER A 67 -5.48 -2.48 7.85
N LEU A 68 -5.74 -3.16 6.73
CA LEU A 68 -4.87 -4.22 6.22
C LEU A 68 -3.50 -3.70 5.79
N LEU A 69 -3.44 -2.58 5.06
CA LEU A 69 -2.18 -1.99 4.61
C LEU A 69 -1.33 -1.50 5.80
N ILE A 70 -1.93 -0.76 6.73
CA ILE A 70 -1.21 -0.27 7.93
C ILE A 70 -0.67 -1.43 8.77
N SER A 71 -1.51 -2.43 9.04
CA SER A 71 -1.08 -3.61 9.81
C SER A 71 -0.05 -4.46 9.07
N GLY A 72 -0.15 -4.51 7.73
CA GLY A 72 0.77 -5.24 6.86
C GLY A 72 2.16 -4.61 6.85
N THR A 73 2.24 -3.28 6.68
CA THR A 73 3.51 -2.54 6.74
C THR A 73 4.19 -2.70 8.10
N GLY A 74 3.45 -2.58 9.21
CA GLY A 74 4.03 -2.82 10.54
C GLY A 74 4.54 -4.26 10.73
N SER A 75 3.86 -5.25 10.14
CA SER A 75 4.34 -6.65 10.16
C SER A 75 5.59 -6.84 9.30
N LEU A 76 5.75 -6.05 8.23
CA LEU A 76 6.91 -6.05 7.36
C LEU A 76 8.12 -5.39 8.07
N GLU A 77 7.92 -4.29 8.79
CA GLU A 77 8.93 -3.67 9.66
C GLU A 77 9.44 -4.66 10.71
N GLU A 78 8.52 -5.34 11.42
CA GLU A 78 8.88 -6.39 12.39
C GLU A 78 9.68 -7.53 11.75
N TRP A 79 9.38 -7.86 10.49
CA TRP A 79 10.10 -8.87 9.75
C TRP A 79 11.50 -8.39 9.35
N LEU A 80 11.66 -7.13 8.91
CA LEU A 80 12.95 -6.51 8.58
C LEU A 80 13.87 -6.36 9.79
N LEU A 81 13.34 -6.26 11.01
CA LEU A 81 14.15 -6.32 12.24
C LEU A 81 14.94 -7.64 12.38
N ARG A 82 14.61 -8.68 11.62
CA ARG A 82 15.32 -9.96 11.58
C ARG A 82 16.40 -10.03 10.50
N LEU A 83 16.60 -8.95 9.74
CA LEU A 83 17.67 -8.87 8.75
C LEU A 83 19.00 -8.98 9.48
N ASP A 84 19.88 -9.86 9.00
CA ASP A 84 21.21 -10.07 9.58
C ASP A 84 22.09 -8.83 9.35
N ALA A 85 21.89 -7.84 10.21
CA ALA A 85 22.64 -6.61 10.16
C ALA A 85 24.03 -6.80 10.80
N PRO A 86 25.08 -6.22 10.21
CA PRO A 86 26.38 -6.12 10.87
C PRO A 86 26.20 -5.51 12.26
N ALA A 87 26.83 -6.11 13.27
CA ALA A 87 26.57 -5.84 14.68
C ALA A 87 26.40 -4.34 15.00
N GLY A 88 25.17 -3.95 15.39
CA GLY A 88 24.81 -2.59 15.79
C GLY A 88 24.20 -1.70 14.71
N GLN A 89 24.03 -2.19 13.48
CA GLN A 89 23.31 -1.46 12.43
C GLN A 89 21.82 -1.80 12.46
N SER A 90 20.98 -0.78 12.28
CA SER A 90 19.53 -0.98 12.09
C SER A 90 19.22 -1.37 10.64
N TYR A 91 18.06 -1.99 10.40
CA TYR A 91 17.67 -2.37 9.03
C TYR A 91 17.51 -1.15 8.11
N GLU A 92 17.18 0.03 8.67
CA GLU A 92 17.11 1.30 7.95
C GLU A 92 18.46 1.65 7.29
N PHE A 93 19.59 1.39 7.96
CA PHE A 93 20.91 1.61 7.39
C PHE A 93 21.18 0.67 6.21
N ILE A 94 20.68 -0.57 6.29
CA ILE A 94 20.82 -1.54 5.19
C ILE A 94 19.97 -1.11 4.01
N LEU A 95 18.72 -0.70 4.24
CA LEU A 95 17.86 -0.13 3.21
C LEU A 95 18.49 1.10 2.56
N GLU A 96 19.09 2.00 3.34
CA GLU A 96 19.80 3.18 2.83
C GLU A 96 20.99 2.76 1.96
N SER A 97 21.81 1.81 2.42
CA SER A 97 22.98 1.32 1.69
C SER A 97 22.64 0.69 0.34
N LEU A 98 21.43 0.15 0.21
CA LEU A 98 20.91 -0.45 -1.03
C LEU A 98 20.11 0.55 -1.88
N GLY A 99 19.89 1.78 -1.38
CA GLY A 99 19.04 2.78 -2.03
C GLY A 99 17.54 2.46 -2.00
N LEU A 100 17.10 1.60 -1.08
CA LEU A 100 15.74 1.08 -0.98
C LEU A 100 14.89 1.82 0.08
N GLN A 101 15.50 2.66 0.90
CA GLN A 101 14.80 3.36 1.98
C GLN A 101 13.62 4.18 1.46
N GLN A 102 13.81 4.96 0.39
CA GLN A 102 12.73 5.73 -0.22
C GLN A 102 11.58 4.83 -0.71
N ALA A 103 11.90 3.70 -1.35
CA ALA A 103 10.88 2.78 -1.84
C ALA A 103 10.06 2.16 -0.70
N PHE A 104 10.71 1.91 0.45
CA PHE A 104 10.05 1.44 1.66
C PHE A 104 9.17 2.52 2.32
N ASP A 105 9.69 3.73 2.47
CA ASP A 105 8.96 4.86 3.07
C ASP A 105 7.74 5.26 2.24
N GLU A 106 7.83 5.11 0.91
CA GLU A 106 6.73 5.41 -0.01
C GLU A 106 5.71 4.27 -0.18
N LEU A 107 5.92 3.11 0.46
CA LEU A 107 5.01 1.95 0.34
C LEU A 107 3.57 2.33 0.65
N PHE A 108 2.68 2.03 -0.30
CA PHE A 108 1.24 2.28 -0.22
C PHE A 108 0.83 3.74 -0.04
N THR A 109 1.75 4.70 -0.19
CA THR A 109 1.44 6.13 -0.04
C THR A 109 0.40 6.57 -1.06
N GLY A 110 0.48 6.04 -2.29
CA GLY A 110 -0.50 6.31 -3.34
C GLY A 110 -1.90 5.84 -2.96
N THR A 111 -2.04 4.56 -2.62
CA THR A 111 -3.34 3.99 -2.21
C THR A 111 -3.91 4.68 -0.96
N LEU A 112 -3.08 4.99 0.04
CA LEU A 112 -3.50 5.71 1.25
C LEU A 112 -3.93 7.15 0.95
N ALA A 113 -3.23 7.85 0.06
CA ALA A 113 -3.61 9.19 -0.38
C ALA A 113 -4.95 9.20 -1.11
N GLU A 114 -5.18 8.24 -2.03
CA GLU A 114 -6.44 8.10 -2.76
C GLU A 114 -7.63 7.82 -1.84
N MET A 115 -7.42 7.10 -0.74
CA MET A 115 -8.45 6.88 0.29
C MET A 115 -8.68 8.08 1.21
N GLY A 116 -7.99 9.22 1.00
CA GLY A 116 -8.11 10.43 1.82
C GLY A 116 -7.48 10.27 3.22
N SER A 117 -6.53 9.37 3.38
CA SER A 117 -5.96 9.00 4.69
C SER A 117 -4.99 10.04 5.27
N LEU A 118 -4.36 10.86 4.43
CA LEU A 118 -3.36 11.85 4.83
C LEU A 118 -3.98 13.14 5.42
N ASP A 119 -5.26 13.41 5.17
CA ASP A 119 -5.89 14.71 5.48
C ASP A 119 -6.78 14.70 6.73
N GLY A 120 -6.73 13.66 7.59
CA GLY A 120 -7.45 13.65 8.88
C GLY A 120 -8.98 13.87 8.82
N SER A 121 -9.57 13.98 7.63
CA SER A 121 -10.92 14.51 7.38
C SER A 121 -11.94 13.41 7.13
N MET A 122 -11.77 12.26 7.78
CA MET A 122 -12.85 11.27 7.89
C MET A 122 -13.68 11.56 9.15
N ASN A 123 -14.31 12.74 9.19
CA ASN A 123 -15.56 12.96 9.94
C ASN A 123 -16.14 14.35 9.62
N VAL A 124 -16.75 14.48 8.45
CA VAL A 124 -17.88 15.40 8.31
C VAL A 124 -19.10 14.54 8.00
N PRO A 125 -19.99 14.27 8.98
CA PRO A 125 -21.26 13.64 8.69
C PRO A 125 -22.09 14.61 7.84
N GLN A 126 -22.02 14.47 6.52
CA GLN A 126 -22.94 15.14 5.61
C GLN A 126 -24.30 14.44 5.67
N GLY A 127 -25.31 15.16 6.16
CA GLY A 127 -26.70 14.97 5.72
C GLY A 127 -27.65 14.33 6.74
N MET A 128 -28.09 15.10 7.72
CA MET A 128 -29.46 15.00 8.22
C MET A 128 -30.08 16.39 8.20
N VAL A 129 -30.50 16.84 7.01
CA VAL A 129 -31.43 17.96 6.89
C VAL A 129 -32.82 17.37 7.08
N GLY A 130 -33.24 17.30 8.35
CA GLY A 130 -34.61 16.99 8.71
C GLY A 130 -35.52 18.08 8.15
N THR A 131 -36.34 17.71 7.18
CA THR A 131 -37.48 18.51 6.75
C THR A 131 -38.61 18.23 7.73
N CYS A 132 -38.94 19.21 8.59
CA CYS A 132 -40.20 19.32 9.31
C CYS A 132 -40.62 20.79 9.29
#